data_AF-A0A2E2AC01-F1
#
_entry.id   AF-A0A2E2AC01-F1
#
_cell.length_a   1.000
_cell.length_b   1.000
_cell.length_c   1.000
_cell.angle_alpha   90.00
_cell.angle_beta   90.00
_cell.angle_gamma   90.00
#
_symmetry.space_group_name_H-M   'P 1'
#
loop_
_entity.id
_entity.type
_entity.pdbx_description
1 polymer ?
#
loop_
_entity_poly.entity_id
_entity_poly.type
_entity_poly.pdbx_seq_one_letter_code
_entity_poly.pdbx_strand_id
1 'polypeptide(L)'
;MAIPSKDEIHYLLLKLHSLTGIVPVGAFLVIHLSINSLRTVGVWPYQLSIDAINNLPFLLIIEITFIYIPILFHSVMGFYVIRHAKTNVHRYRYPRNSLYTLQRISGAVVFVFLIYHMGTTVVPKVWEGKHYFEAAPFLIDILNGEFQTWQGLLIYTIGIVSATFHFSNGLWGFCVSWGILIGEKAQRNGAIAFAMIGLALTAMSMATIVEFYMHPIPVEATIAK
;
A
#
# COMPACT_ATOMS: atom_id res chain seq x y z
N MET A 1 36.96 -9.89 -10.56
CA MET A 1 35.49 -10.06 -10.48
C MET A 1 34.96 -10.10 -11.91
N ALA A 2 34.13 -11.08 -12.27
CA ALA A 2 33.48 -11.11 -13.57
C ALA A 2 32.42 -10.00 -13.65
N ILE A 3 32.34 -9.31 -14.80
CA ILE A 3 31.31 -8.30 -15.04
C ILE A 3 30.00 -9.05 -15.34
N PRO A 4 28.88 -8.74 -14.66
CA PRO A 4 27.59 -9.39 -14.92
C PRO A 4 27.12 -9.18 -16.36
N SER A 5 26.55 -10.21 -16.95
CA SER A 5 25.84 -10.14 -18.23
C SER A 5 24.55 -9.33 -18.14
N LYS A 6 24.00 -8.94 -19.29
CA LYS A 6 22.72 -8.21 -19.36
C LYS A 6 21.56 -9.01 -18.77
N ASP A 7 21.56 -10.33 -18.97
CA ASP A 7 20.49 -11.22 -18.49
C ASP A 7 20.54 -11.38 -16.97
N GLU A 8 21.74 -11.47 -16.39
CA GLU A 8 21.93 -11.49 -14.93
C GLU A 8 21.44 -10.18 -14.28
N ILE A 9 21.76 -9.03 -14.89
CA ILE A 9 21.29 -7.73 -14.42
C ILE A 9 19.76 -7.65 -14.53
N HIS A 10 19.19 -8.07 -15.65
CA HIS A 10 17.73 -8.09 -15.84
C HIS A 10 17.04 -8.97 -14.79
N TYR A 11 17.54 -10.18 -14.57
CA TYR A 11 17.04 -11.07 -13.53
C TYR A 11 17.13 -10.44 -12.13
N LEU A 12 18.28 -9.84 -11.80
CA LEU A 12 18.47 -9.14 -10.53
C LEU A 12 17.44 -8.01 -10.34
N LEU A 13 17.20 -7.20 -11.36
CA LEU A 13 16.21 -6.11 -11.31
C LEU A 13 14.79 -6.63 -11.07
N LEU A 14 14.42 -7.77 -11.69
CA LEU A 14 13.12 -8.41 -11.44
C LEU A 14 13.01 -8.93 -10.01
N LYS A 15 14.08 -9.52 -9.47
CA LYS A 15 14.11 -9.98 -8.07
C LYS A 15 14.06 -8.82 -7.10
N LEU A 16 14.81 -7.74 -7.34
CA LEU A 16 14.73 -6.52 -6.54
C LEU A 16 13.34 -5.89 -6.59
N HIS A 17 12.69 -5.82 -7.76
CA HIS A 17 11.33 -5.31 -7.88
C HIS A 17 10.33 -6.12 -7.03
N SER A 18 10.48 -7.45 -7.03
CA SER A 18 9.68 -8.34 -6.19
C SER A 18 10.00 -8.15 -4.70
N LEU A 19 11.28 -7.99 -4.33
CA LEU A 19 11.71 -7.78 -2.96
C LEU A 19 11.22 -6.45 -2.39
N THR A 20 11.36 -5.35 -3.13
CA THR A 20 10.89 -4.02 -2.68
C THR A 20 9.38 -3.98 -2.54
N GLY A 21 8.65 -4.71 -3.39
CA GLY A 21 7.20 -4.82 -3.29
C GLY A 21 6.70 -5.48 -2.00
N ILE A 22 7.51 -6.35 -1.38
CA ILE A 22 7.12 -7.05 -0.15
C ILE A 22 7.77 -6.44 1.09
N VAL A 23 9.09 -6.27 1.10
CA VAL A 23 9.82 -5.96 2.33
C VAL A 23 9.61 -4.51 2.77
N PRO A 24 10.01 -3.48 2.03
CA PRO A 24 9.68 -2.12 2.41
C PRO A 24 8.22 -1.77 2.13
N VAL A 25 7.74 -1.95 0.89
CA VAL A 25 6.42 -1.43 0.48
C VAL A 25 5.27 -2.23 1.10
N GLY A 26 5.36 -3.56 1.07
CA GLY A 26 4.34 -4.44 1.64
C GLY A 26 4.24 -4.32 3.17
N ALA A 27 5.38 -4.27 3.87
CA ALA A 27 5.38 -4.03 5.32
C ALA A 27 4.82 -2.64 5.65
N PHE A 28 5.22 -1.60 4.91
CA PHE A 28 4.64 -0.27 5.06
C PHE A 28 3.12 -0.29 4.87
N LEU A 29 2.59 -0.95 3.83
CA LEU A 29 1.15 -1.04 3.61
C LEU A 29 0.43 -1.68 4.80
N VAL A 30 0.94 -2.80 5.32
CA VAL A 30 0.32 -3.49 6.47
C VAL A 30 0.34 -2.62 7.73
N ILE A 31 1.47 -1.96 8.01
CA ILE A 31 1.58 -1.04 9.14
C ILE A 31 0.65 0.16 8.95
N HIS A 32 0.64 0.75 7.76
CA HIS A 32 -0.18 1.91 7.42
C HIS A 32 -1.67 1.64 7.60
N LEU A 33 -2.18 0.52 7.06
CA LEU A 33 -3.58 0.15 7.24
C LEU A 33 -3.91 -0.21 8.69
N SER A 34 -3.01 -0.91 9.39
CA SER A 34 -3.20 -1.26 10.80
C SER A 34 -3.27 -0.02 11.70
N ILE A 35 -2.35 0.93 11.53
CA ILE A 35 -2.35 2.19 12.28
C ILE A 35 -3.60 3.01 11.97
N ASN A 36 -4.02 3.12 10.70
CA ASN A 36 -5.25 3.82 10.36
C ASN A 36 -6.50 3.14 10.95
N SER A 37 -6.49 1.81 11.07
CA SER A 37 -7.59 1.08 11.70
C SER A 37 -7.76 1.33 13.18
N LEU A 38 -6.78 1.94 13.87
CA LEU A 38 -6.97 2.40 15.24
C LEU A 38 -8.13 3.40 15.36
N ARG A 39 -8.54 4.03 14.24
CA ARG A 39 -9.77 4.81 14.20
C ARG A 39 -11.00 4.00 14.64
N THR A 40 -11.10 2.72 14.32
CA THR A 40 -12.22 1.86 14.75
C THR A 40 -12.15 1.47 16.22
N VAL A 41 -11.01 1.72 16.89
CA VAL A 41 -10.84 1.51 18.34
C VAL A 41 -11.25 2.79 19.09
N GLY A 42 -10.89 3.95 18.55
CA GLY A 42 -11.33 5.25 19.06
C GLY A 42 -10.48 6.39 18.53
N VAL A 43 -10.95 7.62 18.73
CA VAL A 43 -10.25 8.85 18.33
C VAL A 43 -8.86 8.93 18.98
N TRP A 44 -8.80 8.71 20.30
CA TRP A 44 -7.57 8.85 21.07
C TRP A 44 -6.45 7.86 20.65
N PRO A 45 -6.70 6.54 20.53
CA PRO A 45 -5.69 5.62 19.98
C PRO A 45 -5.19 5.99 18.59
N TYR A 46 -6.10 6.42 17.70
CA TYR A 46 -5.75 6.83 16.35
C TYR A 46 -4.84 8.07 16.35
N GLN A 47 -5.25 9.12 17.05
CA GLN A 47 -4.51 10.36 17.16
C GLN A 47 -3.12 10.17 17.78
N LEU A 48 -3.04 9.46 18.90
CA LEU A 48 -1.75 9.15 19.55
C LEU A 48 -0.81 8.36 18.63
N SER A 49 -1.35 7.47 17.80
CA SER A 49 -0.51 6.70 16.86
C SER A 49 0.10 7.58 15.77
N ILE A 50 -0.64 8.59 15.29
CA ILE A 50 -0.12 9.57 14.33
C ILE A 50 0.96 10.41 14.99
N ASP A 51 0.73 10.88 16.21
CA ASP A 51 1.72 11.66 16.96
C ASP A 51 2.98 10.85 17.21
N ALA A 52 2.86 9.60 17.66
CA ALA A 52 4.00 8.74 17.92
C ALA A 52 4.89 8.60 16.68
N ILE A 53 4.31 8.41 15.50
CA ILE A 53 5.05 8.30 14.24
C ILE A 53 5.68 9.65 13.86
N ASN A 54 4.91 10.74 13.91
CA ASN A 54 5.37 12.07 13.47
C ASN A 54 6.39 12.71 14.44
N ASN A 55 6.57 12.15 15.63
CA ASN A 55 7.58 12.56 16.61
C ASN A 55 8.80 11.62 16.66
N LEU A 56 8.91 10.62 15.76
CA LEU A 56 10.10 9.77 15.70
C LEU A 56 11.36 10.58 15.33
N PRO A 57 12.50 10.31 15.99
CA PRO A 57 13.77 10.92 15.58
C PRO A 57 14.14 10.44 14.17
N PHE A 58 14.66 11.35 13.35
CA PHE A 58 15.07 11.08 11.97
C PHE A 58 13.95 10.56 11.06
N LEU A 59 12.67 10.84 11.36
CA LEU A 59 11.52 10.37 10.57
C LEU A 59 11.70 10.56 9.06
N LEU A 60 12.15 11.73 8.62
CA LEU A 60 12.36 12.01 7.20
C LEU A 60 13.37 11.04 6.55
N ILE A 61 14.45 10.68 7.24
CA ILE A 61 15.44 9.71 6.74
C ILE A 61 14.82 8.32 6.65
N ILE A 62 14.02 7.95 7.66
CA ILE A 62 13.29 6.67 7.69
C ILE A 62 12.32 6.61 6.50
N GLU A 63 11.49 7.63 6.30
CA GLU A 63 10.51 7.68 5.21
C GLU A 63 11.20 7.64 3.84
N ILE A 64 12.27 8.41 3.62
CA ILE A 64 13.00 8.39 2.35
C ILE A 64 13.57 6.99 2.07
N THR A 65 14.23 6.39 3.05
CA THR A 65 14.98 5.14 2.87
C THR A 65 14.06 3.92 2.73
N PHE A 66 13.00 3.85 3.55
CA PHE A 66 12.15 2.66 3.65
C PHE A 66 10.81 2.80 2.94
N ILE A 67 10.39 4.01 2.55
CA ILE A 67 9.10 4.24 1.88
C ILE A 67 9.31 4.84 0.50
N TYR A 68 9.85 6.07 0.38
CA TYR A 68 9.87 6.79 -0.89
C TYR A 68 10.81 6.19 -1.94
N ILE A 69 12.05 5.84 -1.58
CA ILE A 69 12.98 5.21 -2.54
C ILE A 69 12.44 3.83 -2.98
N PRO A 70 12.03 2.92 -2.08
CA PRO A 70 11.55 1.60 -2.48
C PRO A 70 10.25 1.65 -3.27
N ILE A 71 9.30 2.51 -2.92
CA ILE A 71 8.03 2.64 -3.66
C ILE A 71 8.28 3.20 -5.06
N LEU A 72 9.15 4.20 -5.20
CA LEU A 72 9.51 4.76 -6.50
C LEU A 72 10.16 3.71 -7.40
N PHE A 73 11.16 2.99 -6.88
CA PHE A 73 11.80 1.90 -7.61
C PHE A 73 10.79 0.81 -7.98
N HIS A 74 9.93 0.41 -7.05
CA HIS A 74 8.90 -0.60 -7.29
C HIS A 74 7.92 -0.15 -8.39
N SER A 75 7.43 1.08 -8.35
CA SER A 75 6.52 1.63 -9.36
C SER A 75 7.16 1.73 -10.74
N VAL A 76 8.39 2.26 -10.84
CA VAL A 76 9.12 2.38 -12.12
C VAL A 76 9.38 1.01 -12.73
N MET A 77 9.89 0.06 -11.94
CA MET A 77 10.08 -1.32 -12.39
C MET A 77 8.76 -2.02 -12.70
N GLY A 78 7.69 -1.71 -11.97
CA GLY A 78 6.34 -2.20 -12.23
C GLY A 78 5.85 -1.82 -13.63
N PHE A 79 6.01 -0.56 -14.03
CA PHE A 79 5.66 -0.12 -15.40
C PHE A 79 6.55 -0.77 -16.47
N TYR A 80 7.83 -0.97 -16.18
CA TYR A 80 8.71 -1.75 -17.06
C TYR A 80 8.19 -3.19 -17.25
N VAL A 81 7.77 -3.87 -16.18
CA VAL A 81 7.19 -5.22 -16.23
C VAL A 81 5.85 -5.24 -16.98
N ILE A 82 4.98 -4.24 -16.77
CA ILE A 82 3.70 -4.12 -17.48
C ILE A 82 3.92 -4.01 -18.99
N ARG A 83 4.90 -3.23 -19.43
CA ARG A 83 5.21 -3.03 -20.86
C ARG A 83 5.61 -4.33 -21.58
N HIS A 84 6.17 -5.29 -20.86
CA HIS A 84 6.59 -6.59 -21.40
C HIS A 84 5.59 -7.72 -21.08
N ALA A 85 4.48 -7.40 -20.41
CA ALA A 85 3.47 -8.38 -20.04
C ALA A 85 2.70 -8.89 -21.27
N LYS A 86 2.38 -10.19 -21.27
CA LYS A 86 1.54 -10.80 -22.29
C LYS A 86 0.27 -11.32 -21.63
N THR A 87 -0.87 -10.74 -21.97
CA THR A 87 -2.18 -11.18 -21.47
C THR A 87 -2.84 -12.09 -22.51
N ASN A 88 -3.46 -13.18 -22.05
CA ASN A 88 -4.14 -14.15 -22.90
C ASN A 88 -5.50 -14.57 -22.30
N VAL A 89 -6.07 -13.73 -21.42
CA VAL A 89 -7.31 -14.00 -20.67
C VAL A 89 -8.52 -14.28 -21.56
N HIS A 90 -8.57 -13.67 -22.76
CA HIS A 90 -9.64 -13.90 -23.73
C HIS A 90 -9.54 -15.26 -24.44
N ARG A 91 -8.32 -15.81 -24.58
CA ARG A 91 -8.06 -17.09 -25.26
C ARG A 91 -8.02 -18.27 -24.29
N TYR A 92 -7.48 -18.06 -23.09
CA TYR A 92 -7.30 -19.08 -22.06
C TYR A 92 -7.86 -18.60 -20.73
N ARG A 93 -9.05 -19.12 -20.37
CA ARG A 93 -9.82 -18.73 -19.18
C ARG A 93 -9.35 -19.41 -17.89
N TYR A 94 -8.04 -19.57 -17.71
CA TYR A 94 -7.50 -20.08 -16.46
C TYR A 94 -7.52 -18.99 -15.37
N PRO A 95 -7.94 -19.28 -14.13
CA PRO A 95 -7.98 -18.29 -13.05
C PRO A 95 -6.66 -17.55 -12.83
N ARG A 96 -5.52 -18.25 -13.01
CA ARG A 96 -4.18 -17.65 -12.89
C ARG A 96 -3.89 -16.60 -13.97
N ASN A 97 -4.45 -16.72 -15.18
CA ASN A 97 -4.30 -15.70 -16.23
C ASN A 97 -5.05 -14.42 -15.86
N SER A 98 -6.22 -14.56 -15.22
CA SER A 98 -6.97 -13.43 -14.68
C SER A 98 -6.21 -12.76 -13.54
N LEU A 99 -5.73 -13.52 -12.55
CA LEU A 99 -4.94 -12.97 -11.43
C LEU A 99 -3.62 -12.33 -11.89
N TYR A 100 -2.97 -12.90 -12.91
CA TYR A 100 -1.83 -12.29 -13.57
C TYR A 100 -2.19 -10.91 -14.11
N THR A 101 -3.28 -10.80 -14.86
CA THR A 101 -3.74 -9.54 -15.47
C THR A 101 -4.17 -8.53 -14.41
N LEU A 102 -4.95 -8.96 -13.43
CA LEU A 102 -5.42 -8.12 -12.33
C LEU A 102 -4.27 -7.56 -11.50
N GLN A 103 -3.15 -8.28 -11.31
CA GLN A 103 -1.96 -7.74 -10.63
C GLN A 103 -1.43 -6.48 -11.31
N ARG A 104 -1.43 -6.44 -12.65
CA ARG A 104 -0.95 -5.28 -13.42
C ARG A 104 -1.94 -4.13 -13.34
N ILE A 105 -3.22 -4.43 -13.52
CA ILE A 105 -4.29 -3.43 -13.46
C ILE A 105 -4.32 -2.80 -12.07
N SER A 106 -4.34 -3.62 -11.01
CA SER A 106 -4.34 -3.12 -9.63
C SER A 106 -3.09 -2.29 -9.33
N GLY A 107 -1.91 -2.68 -9.83
CA GLY A 107 -0.68 -1.89 -9.66
C GLY A 107 -0.77 -0.51 -10.30
N ALA A 108 -1.34 -0.41 -11.51
CA ALA A 108 -1.56 0.88 -12.18
C ALA A 108 -2.61 1.73 -11.45
N VAL A 109 -3.70 1.12 -10.98
CA VAL A 109 -4.73 1.81 -10.18
C VAL A 109 -4.14 2.32 -8.87
N VAL A 110 -3.36 1.50 -8.16
CA VAL A 110 -2.66 1.89 -6.93
C VAL A 110 -1.70 3.04 -7.17
N PHE A 111 -0.97 3.04 -8.29
CA PHE A 111 -0.09 4.17 -8.64
C PHE A 111 -0.86 5.48 -8.78
N VAL A 112 -1.99 5.49 -9.50
CA VAL A 112 -2.85 6.68 -9.64
C VAL A 112 -3.45 7.08 -8.28
N PHE A 113 -3.90 6.10 -7.49
CA PHE A 113 -4.41 6.34 -6.14
C PHE A 113 -3.34 6.95 -5.24
N LEU A 114 -2.08 6.51 -5.31
CA LEU A 114 -0.97 7.08 -4.53
C LEU A 114 -0.70 8.53 -4.90
N ILE A 115 -0.81 8.92 -6.18
CA ILE A 115 -0.69 10.33 -6.58
C ILE A 115 -1.77 11.16 -5.89
N TYR A 116 -3.03 10.71 -5.92
CA TYR A 116 -4.12 11.39 -5.23
C TYR A 116 -3.88 11.43 -3.73
N HIS A 117 -3.68 10.27 -3.11
CA HIS A 117 -3.53 10.11 -1.67
C HIS A 117 -2.36 10.92 -1.12
N MET A 118 -1.18 10.86 -1.74
CA MET A 118 -0.03 11.66 -1.31
C MET A 118 -0.22 13.14 -1.60
N GLY A 119 -0.89 13.48 -2.71
CA GLY A 119 -1.18 14.85 -3.11
C GLY A 119 -2.15 15.58 -2.19
N THR A 120 -3.07 14.85 -1.53
CA THR A 120 -4.00 15.43 -0.55
C THR A 120 -3.49 15.34 0.89
N THR A 121 -2.63 14.39 1.22
CA THR A 121 -2.18 14.16 2.61
C THR A 121 -0.72 14.59 2.86
N VAL A 122 0.24 13.79 2.39
CA VAL A 122 1.66 13.92 2.75
C VAL A 122 2.28 15.19 2.16
N VAL A 123 1.99 15.50 0.90
CA VAL A 123 2.57 16.67 0.21
C VAL A 123 2.14 17.97 0.89
N PRO A 124 0.83 18.24 1.12
CA PRO A 124 0.40 19.41 1.88
C PRO A 124 0.95 19.45 3.31
N LYS A 125 0.94 18.31 4.02
CA LYS A 125 1.47 18.23 5.40
C LYS A 125 2.93 18.72 5.47
N VAL A 126 3.76 18.28 4.54
CA VAL A 126 5.17 18.68 4.47
C VAL A 126 5.32 20.12 4.00
N TRP A 127 4.56 20.53 2.99
CA TRP A 127 4.62 21.90 2.43
C TRP A 127 4.21 22.97 3.44
N GLU A 128 3.19 22.69 4.26
CA GLU A 128 2.68 23.58 5.29
C GLU A 128 3.41 23.46 6.64
N GLY A 129 4.43 22.59 6.73
CA GLY A 129 5.23 22.40 7.94
C GLY A 129 4.46 21.76 9.10
N LYS A 130 3.41 20.99 8.83
CA LYS A 130 2.57 20.31 9.83
C LYS A 130 3.26 19.06 10.39
N HIS A 131 4.28 19.30 11.21
CA HIS A 131 5.10 18.26 11.83
C HIS A 131 4.72 18.02 13.31
N TYR A 132 5.28 16.96 13.91
CA TYR A 132 5.06 16.62 15.32
C TYR A 132 3.56 16.51 15.66
N PHE A 133 3.09 17.17 16.72
CA PHE A 133 1.70 17.16 17.19
C PHE A 133 0.71 17.93 16.30
N GLU A 134 1.19 18.65 15.28
CA GLU A 134 0.30 19.28 14.28
C GLU A 134 -0.12 18.32 13.16
N ALA A 135 0.62 17.22 12.98
CA ALA A 135 0.36 16.28 11.90
C ALA A 135 -1.00 15.57 12.06
N ALA A 136 -1.34 15.18 13.30
CA ALA A 136 -2.58 14.46 13.58
C ALA A 136 -3.85 15.29 13.27
N PRO A 137 -4.05 16.49 13.86
CA PRO A 137 -5.23 17.30 13.54
C PRO A 137 -5.31 17.64 12.05
N PHE A 138 -4.18 17.94 11.40
CA PHE A 138 -4.17 18.24 9.97
C PHE A 138 -4.64 17.07 9.10
N LEU A 139 -4.10 15.86 9.33
CA LEU A 139 -4.49 14.67 8.57
C LEU A 139 -5.93 14.24 8.88
N ILE A 140 -6.38 14.39 10.12
CA ILE A 140 -7.76 14.12 10.52
C ILE A 140 -8.73 15.04 9.77
N ASP A 141 -8.44 16.33 9.69
CA ASP A 141 -9.27 17.30 8.97
C ASP A 141 -9.45 16.93 7.49
N ILE A 142 -8.33 16.58 6.82
CA ILE A 142 -8.36 16.09 5.44
C ILE A 142 -9.25 14.86 5.31
N LEU A 143 -9.05 13.84 6.16
CA LEU A 143 -9.81 12.59 6.07
C LEU A 143 -11.30 12.77 6.40
N ASN A 144 -11.63 13.64 7.35
CA ASN A 144 -13.01 14.04 7.60
C ASN A 144 -13.63 14.64 6.33
N GLY A 145 -12.94 15.56 5.65
CA GLY A 145 -13.43 16.13 4.39
C GLY A 145 -13.60 15.10 3.29
N GLU A 146 -12.57 14.30 3.03
CA GLU A 146 -12.54 13.27 1.97
C GLU A 146 -13.69 12.27 2.14
N PHE A 147 -13.87 11.72 3.35
CA PHE A 147 -14.85 10.68 3.60
C PHE A 147 -16.28 11.17 3.74
N GLN A 148 -16.52 12.48 3.76
CA GLN A 148 -17.88 13.06 3.68
C GLN A 148 -18.35 13.27 2.23
N THR A 149 -17.51 12.98 1.23
CA THR A 149 -17.86 13.10 -0.19
C THR A 149 -17.96 11.74 -0.88
N TRP A 150 -18.88 11.61 -1.83
CA TRP A 150 -18.99 10.40 -2.65
C TRP A 150 -17.72 10.13 -3.47
N GLN A 151 -17.03 11.19 -3.91
CA GLN A 151 -15.78 11.10 -4.65
C GLN A 151 -14.67 10.49 -3.79
N GLY A 152 -14.45 11.02 -2.58
CA GLY A 152 -13.44 10.49 -1.66
C GLY A 152 -13.73 9.05 -1.26
N LEU A 153 -14.99 8.73 -0.92
CA LEU A 153 -15.40 7.35 -0.62
C LEU A 153 -15.07 6.38 -1.77
N LEU A 154 -15.37 6.74 -3.01
CA LEU A 154 -15.10 5.91 -4.19
C LEU A 154 -13.60 5.76 -4.44
N ILE A 155 -12.84 6.87 -4.42
CA ILE A 155 -11.40 6.87 -4.69
C ILE A 155 -10.66 6.00 -3.67
N TYR A 156 -10.93 6.19 -2.37
CA TYR A 156 -10.29 5.41 -1.33
C TYR A 156 -10.73 3.94 -1.32
N THR A 157 -12.01 3.66 -1.59
CA THR A 157 -12.49 2.26 -1.68
C THR A 157 -11.78 1.52 -2.81
N ILE A 158 -11.75 2.09 -4.02
CA ILE A 158 -11.08 1.49 -5.18
C ILE A 158 -9.57 1.37 -4.93
N GLY A 159 -8.95 2.41 -4.37
CA GLY A 159 -7.54 2.45 -4.02
C GLY A 159 -7.14 1.36 -3.04
N ILE A 160 -7.88 1.23 -1.93
CA ILE A 160 -7.63 0.25 -0.88
C ILE A 160 -7.84 -1.18 -1.39
N VAL A 161 -8.97 -1.46 -2.05
CA VAL A 161 -9.25 -2.80 -2.62
C VAL A 161 -8.17 -3.19 -3.62
N SER A 162 -7.72 -2.24 -4.45
CA SER A 162 -6.64 -2.49 -5.41
C SER A 162 -5.30 -2.73 -4.71
N ALA A 163 -4.96 -1.96 -3.67
CA ALA A 163 -3.72 -2.09 -2.91
C ALA A 163 -3.63 -3.42 -2.16
N THR A 164 -4.69 -3.81 -1.44
CA THR A 164 -4.72 -5.08 -0.68
C THR A 164 -4.74 -6.30 -1.61
N PHE A 165 -5.44 -6.22 -2.75
CA PHE A 165 -5.38 -7.25 -3.79
C PHE A 165 -3.97 -7.35 -4.40
N HIS A 166 -3.38 -6.21 -4.80
CA HIS A 166 -2.04 -6.15 -5.38
C HIS A 166 -1.00 -6.73 -4.44
N PHE A 167 -1.07 -6.38 -3.15
CA PHE A 167 -0.20 -6.89 -2.12
C PHE A 167 -0.37 -8.41 -1.91
N SER A 168 -1.61 -8.88 -1.70
CA SER A 168 -1.86 -10.30 -1.40
C SER A 168 -1.48 -11.24 -2.55
N ASN A 169 -1.87 -10.92 -3.79
CA ASN A 169 -1.47 -11.71 -4.96
C ASN A 169 0.02 -11.52 -5.29
N GLY A 170 0.60 -10.35 -4.98
CA GLY A 170 2.03 -10.09 -5.05
C GLY A 170 2.84 -10.93 -4.06
N LEU A 171 2.36 -11.09 -2.83
CA LEU A 171 2.98 -11.91 -1.78
C LEU A 171 3.01 -13.39 -2.18
N TRP A 172 1.90 -13.89 -2.74
CA TRP A 172 1.87 -15.21 -3.36
C TRP A 172 2.92 -15.34 -4.48
N GLY A 173 2.98 -14.36 -5.39
CA GLY A 173 3.92 -14.36 -6.51
C GLY A 173 5.38 -14.27 -6.08
N PHE A 174 5.67 -13.52 -5.02
CA PHE A 174 6.97 -13.47 -4.37
C PHE A 174 7.34 -14.85 -3.86
N CYS A 175 6.49 -15.48 -3.04
CA CYS A 175 6.81 -16.79 -2.47
C CYS A 175 7.04 -17.87 -3.54
N VAL A 176 6.31 -17.85 -4.64
CA VAL A 176 6.55 -18.76 -5.77
C VAL A 176 7.87 -18.45 -6.48
N SER A 177 8.10 -17.19 -6.87
CA SER A 177 9.30 -16.79 -7.62
C SER A 177 10.61 -16.85 -6.81
N TRP A 178 10.52 -16.90 -5.48
CA TRP A 178 11.64 -17.08 -4.55
C TRP A 178 11.80 -18.52 -4.05
N GLY A 179 11.01 -19.47 -4.55
CA GLY A 179 11.14 -20.88 -4.20
C GLY A 179 10.70 -21.22 -2.78
N ILE A 180 9.89 -20.36 -2.14
CA ILE A 180 9.28 -20.61 -0.83
C ILE A 180 8.07 -21.54 -0.99
N LEU A 181 7.24 -21.29 -2.01
CA LEU A 181 6.11 -22.14 -2.39
C LEU A 181 6.44 -22.91 -3.66
N ILE A 182 6.94 -24.14 -3.52
CA ILE A 182 7.43 -24.95 -4.64
C ILE A 182 6.31 -25.84 -5.22
N GLY A 183 5.78 -26.78 -4.44
CA GLY A 183 4.84 -27.79 -4.92
C GLY A 183 3.42 -27.26 -5.17
N GLU A 184 2.67 -27.93 -6.04
CA GLU A 184 1.30 -27.54 -6.43
C GLU A 184 0.38 -27.31 -5.23
N LYS A 185 0.36 -28.23 -4.26
CA LYS A 185 -0.42 -28.11 -3.03
C LYS A 185 -0.01 -26.88 -2.21
N ALA A 186 1.30 -26.61 -2.10
CA ALA A 186 1.82 -25.45 -1.37
C ALA A 186 1.41 -24.14 -2.07
N GLN A 187 1.54 -24.06 -3.39
CA GLN A 187 1.10 -22.90 -4.16
C GLN A 187 -0.41 -22.68 -4.05
N ARG A 188 -1.23 -23.73 -4.10
CA ARG A 188 -2.68 -23.64 -3.94
C ARG A 188 -3.08 -23.16 -2.54
N ASN A 189 -2.53 -23.79 -1.50
CA ASN A 189 -2.83 -23.42 -0.11
C ASN A 189 -2.33 -22.01 0.20
N GLY A 190 -1.14 -21.65 -0.29
CA GLY A 190 -0.60 -20.29 -0.19
C GLY A 190 -1.49 -19.26 -0.87
N ALA A 191 -2.09 -19.58 -2.03
CA ALA A 191 -3.01 -18.66 -2.71
C ALA A 191 -4.23 -18.35 -1.83
N ILE A 192 -4.80 -19.37 -1.18
CA ILE A 192 -5.93 -19.20 -0.25
C ILE A 192 -5.50 -18.39 0.97
N ALA A 193 -4.39 -18.75 1.61
CA ALA A 193 -3.89 -18.06 2.80
C ALA A 193 -3.62 -16.57 2.54
N PHE A 194 -2.91 -16.24 1.46
CA PHE A 194 -2.61 -14.85 1.13
C PHE A 194 -3.86 -14.07 0.67
N ALA A 195 -4.80 -14.71 -0.02
CA ALA A 195 -6.08 -14.08 -0.34
C ALA A 195 -6.86 -13.73 0.93
N MET A 196 -6.88 -14.61 1.95
CA MET A 196 -7.51 -14.32 3.23
C MET A 196 -6.84 -13.16 3.96
N ILE A 197 -5.51 -13.04 3.90
CA ILE A 197 -4.79 -11.87 4.44
C ILE A 197 -5.22 -10.60 3.71
N GLY A 198 -5.28 -10.61 2.38
CA GLY A 198 -5.75 -9.47 1.59
C GLY A 198 -7.18 -9.06 1.93
N LEU A 199 -8.07 -10.04 2.10
CA LEU A 199 -9.46 -9.80 2.51
C LEU A 199 -9.55 -9.21 3.92
N ALA A 200 -8.76 -9.70 4.88
CA ALA A 200 -8.71 -9.17 6.24
C ALA A 200 -8.26 -7.70 6.26
N LEU A 201 -7.17 -7.38 5.53
CA LEU A 201 -6.69 -6.00 5.39
C LEU A 201 -7.74 -5.10 4.72
N THR A 202 -8.45 -5.62 3.71
CA THR A 202 -9.53 -4.88 3.05
C THR A 202 -10.67 -4.59 4.02
N ALA A 203 -11.17 -5.60 4.74
CA ALA A 203 -12.27 -5.46 5.68
C ALA A 203 -11.94 -4.45 6.80
N MET A 204 -10.75 -4.56 7.39
CA MET A 204 -10.25 -3.62 8.40
C MET A 204 -10.20 -2.18 7.87
N SER A 205 -9.73 -2.00 6.64
CA SER A 205 -9.66 -0.68 6.01
C SER A 205 -11.03 -0.12 5.64
N MET A 206 -11.96 -0.97 5.19
CA MET A 206 -13.34 -0.54 4.93
C MET A 206 -14.06 -0.13 6.21
N ALA A 207 -13.84 -0.85 7.32
CA ALA A 207 -14.35 -0.46 8.62
C ALA A 207 -13.84 0.92 9.04
N THR A 208 -12.58 1.24 8.71
CA THR A 208 -11.99 2.57 8.95
C THR A 208 -12.71 3.67 8.17
N ILE A 209 -12.96 3.46 6.86
CA ILE A 209 -13.71 4.42 6.03
C ILE A 209 -15.12 4.63 6.59
N VAL A 210 -15.82 3.54 6.91
CA VAL A 210 -17.19 3.61 7.45
C VAL A 210 -17.21 4.39 8.76
N GLU A 211 -16.21 4.17 9.62
CA GLU A 211 -16.12 4.87 10.91
C GLU A 211 -15.88 6.38 10.73
N PHE A 212 -15.04 6.79 9.78
CA PHE A 212 -14.89 8.21 9.43
C PHE A 212 -16.17 8.81 8.83
N TYR A 213 -16.88 8.05 7.99
CA TYR A 213 -18.13 8.51 7.37
C TYR A 213 -19.25 8.73 8.39
N MET A 214 -19.44 7.76 9.28
CA MET A 214 -20.52 7.80 10.29
C MET A 214 -20.19 8.73 11.46
N HIS A 215 -18.91 8.82 11.82
CA HIS A 215 -18.44 9.54 13.00
C HIS A 215 -17.21 10.40 12.64
N PRO A 216 -17.40 11.58 12.01
CA PRO A 216 -16.30 12.52 11.83
C PRO A 216 -15.66 12.91 13.16
N ILE A 217 -14.34 13.10 13.15
CA ILE A 217 -13.55 13.35 14.36
C ILE A 217 -13.43 14.86 14.62
N PRO A 218 -13.57 15.35 15.86
CA PRO A 218 -13.16 16.71 16.20
C PRO A 218 -11.67 16.97 15.85
N VAL A 219 -11.38 18.10 15.21
CA VAL A 219 -10.01 18.44 14.80
C VAL A 219 -9.32 19.18 15.94
N GLU A 220 -8.72 18.41 16.86
CA GLU A 220 -8.05 18.94 18.05
C GLU A 220 -6.64 18.38 18.18
N ALA A 221 -5.67 19.21 18.59
CA ALA A 221 -4.31 18.76 18.85
C ALA A 221 -4.24 18.02 20.19
N THR A 222 -3.38 17.01 20.27
CA THR A 222 -3.17 16.20 21.50
C THR A 222 -2.58 17.04 22.64
N ILE A 223 -1.75 18.00 22.28
CA ILE A 223 -1.15 18.97 23.19
C ILE A 223 -1.49 20.35 22.62
N ALA A 224 -2.17 21.18 23.41
CA ALA A 224 -2.37 22.58 23.09
C ALA A 224 -1.01 23.29 23.06
N LYS A 225 -0.76 24.08 22.01
CA LYS A 225 0.43 24.95 21.94
C LYS A 225 0.41 26.00 23.04
#